data_AF-A0A7C9FQ93-F1
#
_entry.id   AF-A0A7C9FQ93-F1
#
_cell.length_a   1.000
_cell.length_b   1.000
_cell.length_c   1.000
_cell.angle_alpha   90.00
_cell.angle_beta   90.00
_cell.angle_gamma   90.00
#
_symmetry.space_group_name_H-M   'P 1'
#
loop_
_entity.id
_entity.type
_entity.pdbx_description
1 polymer ?
#
loop_
_entity_poly.entity_id
_entity_poly.type
_entity_poly.pdbx_seq_one_letter_code
_entity_poly.pdbx_strand_id
1 'polypeptide(L)'
;MRADGLHREAALFSNSLHEFREDDVAGVKPVIAKILATREAWKKVMLSIEYVQKTGQLPPEKPTAAEQVPSPPGLAEVKLELQRLNVNISKTRKKLELSPDHKKAEQWAADLEKMEAMKDGLRTQIVDLTYATT
;
A
#
# COMPACT_ATOMS: atom_id res chain seq x y z
N MET A 1 -16.92 11.46 18.55
CA MET A 1 -17.08 10.16 17.85
C MET A 1 -16.02 9.18 18.34
N ARG A 2 -16.16 7.86 18.06
CA ARG A 2 -15.16 6.84 18.46
C ARG A 2 -13.75 7.16 17.91
N ALA A 3 -13.66 7.76 16.73
CA ALA A 3 -12.41 8.23 16.14
C ALA A 3 -11.73 9.33 17.00
N ASP A 4 -12.47 10.35 17.45
CA ASP A 4 -11.89 11.42 18.28
C ASP A 4 -11.34 10.89 19.61
N GLY A 5 -12.02 9.89 20.19
CA GLY A 5 -11.56 9.22 21.41
C GLY A 5 -10.22 8.52 21.21
N LEU A 6 -10.10 7.70 20.17
CA LEU A 6 -8.85 6.99 19.84
C LEU A 6 -7.70 7.96 19.49
N HIS A 7 -8.01 9.07 18.82
CA HIS A 7 -7.01 10.08 18.52
C HIS A 7 -6.46 10.75 19.79
N ARG A 8 -7.35 11.11 20.73
CA ARG A 8 -6.96 11.69 22.02
C ARG A 8 -6.19 10.70 22.88
N GLU A 9 -6.61 9.44 22.93
CA GLU A 9 -5.94 8.38 23.68
C GLU A 9 -4.52 8.13 23.18
N ALA A 10 -4.32 8.06 21.85
CA ALA A 10 -2.98 7.95 21.28
C ALA A 10 -2.09 9.17 21.61
N ALA A 11 -2.68 10.38 21.66
CA ALA A 11 -1.96 11.59 22.07
C ALA A 11 -1.56 11.55 23.55
N LEU A 12 -2.41 11.01 24.44
CA LEU A 12 -2.07 10.85 25.86
C LEU A 12 -0.89 9.89 26.05
N PHE A 13 -0.88 8.75 25.36
CA PHE A 13 0.27 7.83 25.41
C PHE A 13 1.53 8.43 24.78
N SER A 14 1.39 9.21 23.71
CA SER A 14 2.53 9.93 23.12
C SER A 14 3.08 10.97 24.08
N ASN A 15 2.20 11.64 24.83
CA ASN A 15 2.61 12.58 25.85
C ASN A 15 3.34 11.85 26.96
N SER A 16 2.94 10.66 27.43
CA SER A 16 3.69 9.97 28.50
C SER A 16 5.11 9.53 28.10
N LEU A 17 5.50 9.60 26.82
CA LEU A 17 6.84 9.20 26.38
C LEU A 17 7.96 10.11 26.92
N HIS A 18 7.67 11.38 27.23
CA HIS A 18 8.69 12.30 27.78
C HIS A 18 9.08 11.99 29.23
N GLU A 19 8.30 11.15 29.92
CA GLU A 19 8.54 10.75 31.32
C GLU A 19 9.63 9.66 31.43
N PHE A 20 9.96 9.01 30.30
CA PHE A 20 10.99 7.98 30.25
C PHE A 20 12.38 8.60 30.04
N ARG A 21 13.40 7.96 30.61
CA ARG A 21 14.80 8.33 30.38
C ARG A 21 15.19 7.95 28.94
N GLU A 22 16.12 8.68 28.34
CA GLU A 22 16.53 8.48 26.94
C GLU A 22 17.05 7.06 26.65
N ASP A 23 17.59 6.38 27.64
CA ASP A 23 18.14 5.03 27.57
C ASP A 23 17.14 3.92 27.99
N ASP A 24 15.95 4.27 28.48
CA ASP A 24 14.94 3.30 28.93
C ASP A 24 14.08 2.74 27.77
N VAL A 25 14.76 2.06 26.85
CA VAL A 25 14.13 1.40 25.70
C VAL A 25 13.14 0.32 26.15
N ALA A 26 13.39 -0.34 27.29
CA ALA A 26 12.54 -1.40 27.81
C ALA A 26 11.18 -0.87 28.30
N GLY A 27 11.18 0.26 29.03
CA GLY A 27 9.98 0.93 29.52
C GLY A 27 9.17 1.61 28.41
N VAL A 28 9.85 2.16 27.39
CA VAL A 28 9.20 2.87 26.27
C VAL A 28 8.48 1.92 25.31
N LYS A 29 9.04 0.74 25.03
CA LYS A 29 8.48 -0.26 24.09
C LYS A 29 6.99 -0.58 24.29
N PRO A 30 6.49 -0.92 25.48
CA PRO A 30 5.07 -1.22 25.68
C PRO A 30 4.17 0.00 25.46
N VAL A 31 4.65 1.23 25.73
CA VAL A 31 3.90 2.46 25.45
C VAL A 31 3.80 2.70 23.94
N ILE A 32 4.90 2.54 23.21
CA ILE A 32 4.90 2.62 21.74
C ILE A 32 3.94 1.58 21.14
N ALA A 33 3.95 0.34 21.63
CA ALA A 33 3.04 -0.69 21.17
C ALA A 33 1.57 -0.30 21.35
N LYS A 34 1.22 0.32 22.48
CA LYS A 34 -0.13 0.87 22.72
C LYS A 34 -0.47 2.01 21.75
N ILE A 35 0.46 2.95 21.53
CA ILE A 35 0.27 4.05 20.56
C ILE A 35 -0.05 3.48 19.17
N LEU A 36 0.74 2.50 18.71
CA LEU A 36 0.55 1.88 17.41
C LEU A 36 -0.81 1.18 17.31
N ALA A 37 -1.17 0.37 18.30
CA ALA A 37 -2.46 -0.32 18.33
C ALA A 37 -3.65 0.66 18.29
N THR A 38 -3.60 1.73 19.09
CA THR A 38 -4.64 2.76 19.11
C THR A 38 -4.72 3.53 17.78
N ARG A 39 -3.58 3.84 17.15
CA ARG A 39 -3.52 4.50 15.83
C ARG A 39 -4.06 3.59 14.72
N GLU A 40 -3.79 2.29 14.76
CA GLU A 40 -4.37 1.34 13.82
C GLU A 40 -5.89 1.25 13.96
N ALA A 41 -6.39 1.18 15.20
CA ALA A 41 -7.83 1.19 15.46
C ALA A 41 -8.48 2.49 14.95
N TRP A 42 -7.84 3.64 15.17
CA TRP A 42 -8.30 4.93 14.65
C TRP A 42 -8.37 4.93 13.12
N LYS A 43 -7.32 4.43 12.46
CA LYS A 43 -7.26 4.34 10.99
C LYS A 43 -8.37 3.46 10.43
N LYS A 44 -8.67 2.32 11.07
CA LYS A 44 -9.79 1.45 10.67
C LYS A 44 -11.14 2.19 10.73
N VAL A 45 -11.39 2.92 11.82
CA VAL A 45 -12.62 3.71 11.98
C VAL A 45 -12.70 4.81 10.93
N MET A 46 -11.63 5.58 10.71
CA MET A 46 -11.60 6.63 9.69
C MET A 46 -11.85 6.08 8.28
N LEU A 47 -11.24 4.95 7.94
CA LEU A 47 -11.42 4.30 6.65
C LEU A 47 -12.87 3.81 6.46
N SER A 48 -13.52 3.32 7.52
CA SER A 48 -14.95 2.99 7.46
C SER A 48 -15.83 4.22 7.26
N ILE A 49 -15.52 5.34 7.92
CA ILE A 49 -16.26 6.60 7.77
C ILE A 49 -16.12 7.11 6.33
N GLU A 50 -14.90 7.13 5.80
CA GLU A 50 -14.62 7.55 4.43
C GLU A 50 -15.33 6.65 3.40
N TYR A 51 -15.34 5.34 3.62
CA TYR A 51 -16.03 4.39 2.75
C TYR A 51 -17.55 4.64 2.74
N VAL A 52 -18.17 4.82 3.91
CA VAL A 52 -19.60 5.15 4.02
C VAL A 52 -19.92 6.48 3.36
N GLN A 53 -19.09 7.50 3.55
CA GLN A 53 -19.27 8.80 2.89
C GLN A 53 -19.21 8.70 1.36
N LYS A 54 -18.34 7.85 0.81
CA LYS A 54 -18.18 7.68 -0.64
C LYS A 54 -19.22 6.77 -1.28
N THR A 55 -19.64 5.72 -0.58
CA THR A 55 -20.44 4.63 -1.18
C THR A 55 -21.86 4.53 -0.63
N GLY A 56 -22.16 5.20 0.48
CA GLY A 56 -23.43 5.06 1.21
C GLY A 56 -23.61 3.70 1.90
N GLN A 57 -22.59 2.83 1.87
CA GLN A 57 -22.64 1.47 2.41
C GLN A 57 -21.54 1.26 3.45
N LEU A 58 -21.74 0.31 4.36
CA LEU A 58 -20.67 -0.13 5.26
C LEU A 58 -19.61 -0.90 4.45
N PRO A 59 -18.31 -0.76 4.78
CA PRO A 59 -17.27 -1.54 4.13
C PRO A 59 -17.52 -3.03 4.37
N PRO A 60 -17.31 -3.90 3.36
CA PRO A 60 -17.40 -5.34 3.55
C PRO A 60 -16.40 -5.76 4.63
N GLU A 61 -16.82 -6.65 5.54
CA GLU A 61 -15.92 -7.24 6.54
C GLU A 61 -14.76 -7.91 5.80
N LYS A 62 -13.60 -7.24 5.81
CA LYS A 62 -12.38 -7.90 5.38
C LYS A 62 -12.08 -8.98 6.41
N PRO A 63 -11.77 -10.21 6.01
CA PRO A 63 -11.32 -11.23 6.94
C PRO A 63 -10.17 -10.65 7.78
N THR A 64 -10.33 -10.75 9.10
CA THR A 64 -9.32 -10.44 10.11
C THR A 64 -8.01 -11.02 9.63
N ALA A 65 -6.99 -10.16 9.44
CA ALA A 65 -5.69 -10.46 8.84
C ALA A 65 -5.45 -11.97 8.75
N ALA A 66 -5.74 -12.55 7.58
CA ALA A 66 -5.29 -13.89 7.28
C ALA A 66 -3.81 -13.90 7.64
N GLU A 67 -3.39 -14.90 8.43
CA GLU A 67 -1.99 -15.22 8.66
C GLU A 67 -1.23 -14.88 7.38
N GLN A 68 -0.16 -14.08 7.49
CA GLN A 68 0.64 -13.74 6.33
C GLN A 68 1.16 -15.06 5.77
N VAL A 69 0.39 -15.66 4.85
CA VAL A 69 0.79 -16.84 4.12
C VAL A 69 2.07 -16.37 3.42
N PRO A 70 3.23 -16.97 3.73
CA PRO A 70 4.47 -16.55 3.11
C PRO A 70 4.21 -16.56 1.61
N SER A 71 4.38 -15.40 0.98
CA SER A 71 4.15 -15.28 -0.46
C SER A 71 5.02 -16.33 -1.14
N PRO A 72 4.49 -17.07 -2.13
CA PRO A 72 5.26 -18.03 -2.88
C PRO A 72 6.61 -17.42 -3.30
N PRO A 73 7.72 -18.16 -3.17
CA PRO A 73 9.03 -17.66 -3.55
C PRO A 73 9.00 -17.13 -5.00
N GLY A 74 9.53 -15.92 -5.22
CA GLY A 74 9.48 -15.22 -6.51
C GLY A 74 8.26 -14.32 -6.73
N LEU A 75 7.13 -14.49 -6.02
CA LEU A 75 5.93 -13.65 -6.23
C LEU A 75 6.18 -12.18 -5.89
N ALA A 76 6.97 -11.91 -4.84
CA ALA A 76 7.33 -10.56 -4.44
C ALA A 76 8.20 -9.85 -5.50
N GLU A 77 9.11 -10.58 -6.14
CA GLU A 77 9.99 -10.07 -7.19
C GLU A 77 9.19 -9.71 -8.45
N VAL A 78 8.29 -10.60 -8.89
CA VAL A 78 7.41 -10.37 -10.05
C VAL A 78 6.47 -9.19 -9.81
N LYS A 79 5.93 -9.04 -8.59
CA LYS A 79 5.10 -7.88 -8.22
C LYS A 79 5.89 -6.57 -8.24
N LEU A 80 7.14 -6.59 -7.78
CA LEU A 80 8.01 -5.43 -7.79
C LEU A 80 8.42 -5.03 -9.21
N GLU A 81 8.67 -6.00 -10.07
CA GLU A 81 8.93 -5.77 -11.50
C GLU A 81 7.71 -5.16 -12.20
N LEU A 82 6.51 -5.67 -11.94
CA LEU A 82 5.26 -5.08 -12.43
C LEU A 82 5.08 -3.63 -11.96
N GLN A 83 5.43 -3.32 -10.70
CA GLN A 83 5.35 -1.96 -10.19
C GLN A 83 6.32 -1.02 -10.92
N ARG A 84 7.57 -1.42 -11.14
CA ARG A 84 8.55 -0.65 -11.91
C ARG A 84 8.06 -0.40 -13.34
N LEU A 85 7.50 -1.43 -13.98
CA LEU A 85 6.97 -1.35 -15.33
C LEU A 85 5.79 -0.37 -15.43
N ASN A 86 4.86 -0.39 -14.46
CA ASN A 86 3.74 0.57 -14.41
C ASN A 86 4.21 2.03 -14.32
N VAL A 87 5.26 2.31 -13.53
CA VAL A 87 5.85 3.65 -13.44
C VAL A 87 6.45 4.08 -14.78
N ASN A 88 7.15 3.18 -15.47
CA ASN A 88 7.75 3.47 -16.77
C ASN A 88 6.71 3.69 -17.87
N ILE A 89 5.63 2.89 -17.89
CA ILE A 89 4.47 3.07 -18.77
C ILE A 89 3.86 4.46 -18.54
N SER A 90 3.59 4.82 -17.28
CA SER A 90 3.01 6.12 -16.94
C SER A 90 3.90 7.29 -17.41
N LYS A 91 5.22 7.20 -17.18
CA LYS A 91 6.17 8.21 -17.65
C LYS A 91 6.21 8.32 -19.17
N THR A 92 6.14 7.19 -19.88
CA THR A 92 6.24 7.15 -21.34
C THR A 92 4.96 7.66 -22.01
N ARG A 93 3.78 7.30 -21.47
CA ARG A 93 2.50 7.89 -21.87
C ARG A 93 2.51 9.40 -21.69
N LYS A 94 2.95 9.88 -20.52
CA LYS A 94 3.07 11.33 -20.27
C LYS A 94 4.04 12.03 -21.24
N LYS A 95 5.14 11.38 -21.64
CA LYS A 95 6.06 11.94 -22.65
C LYS A 95 5.39 12.06 -24.03
N LEU A 96 4.58 11.07 -24.43
CA LEU A 96 3.83 11.10 -25.68
C LEU A 96 2.73 12.17 -25.66
N GLU A 97 2.03 12.32 -24.54
CA GLU A 97 1.01 13.37 -24.36
C GLU A 97 1.59 14.78 -24.40
N LEU A 98 2.72 15.01 -23.73
CA LEU A 98 3.34 16.34 -23.64
C LEU A 98 4.14 16.73 -24.89
N SER A 99 4.58 15.76 -25.69
CA SER A 99 5.44 16.01 -26.84
C SER A 99 5.16 15.01 -27.98
N PRO A 100 3.97 15.11 -28.61
CA PRO A 100 3.54 14.18 -29.65
C PRO A 100 4.41 14.26 -30.91
N ASP A 101 4.90 15.45 -31.27
CA ASP A 101 5.71 15.68 -32.48
C ASP A 101 7.23 15.49 -32.25
N HIS A 102 7.62 14.91 -31.12
CA HIS A 102 9.03 14.69 -30.83
C HIS A 102 9.63 13.66 -31.81
N LYS A 103 10.88 13.86 -32.24
CA LYS A 103 11.60 12.95 -33.17
C LYS A 103 11.72 11.49 -32.70
N LYS A 104 11.40 11.22 -31.43
CA LYS A 104 11.42 9.90 -30.80
C LYS A 104 10.02 9.41 -30.38
N ALA A 105 8.95 10.11 -30.76
CA ALA A 105 7.59 9.77 -30.38
C ALA A 105 7.21 8.36 -30.89
N GLU A 106 7.55 8.04 -32.14
CA GLU A 106 7.34 6.71 -32.72
C GLU A 106 8.09 5.62 -31.93
N GLN A 107 9.34 5.90 -31.54
CA GLN A 107 10.13 4.99 -30.70
C GLN A 107 9.50 4.80 -29.31
N TRP A 108 9.02 5.88 -28.68
CA TRP A 108 8.35 5.80 -27.37
C TRP A 108 7.02 5.06 -27.44
N ALA A 109 6.28 5.18 -28.55
CA ALA A 109 5.06 4.43 -28.79
C ALA A 109 5.34 2.93 -28.94
N ALA A 110 6.36 2.56 -29.72
CA ALA A 110 6.79 1.17 -29.84
C ALA A 110 7.32 0.59 -28.51
N ASP A 111 8.06 1.37 -27.73
CA ASP A 111 8.53 0.97 -26.40
C ASP A 111 7.35 0.84 -25.42
N LEU A 112 6.33 1.69 -25.54
CA LEU A 112 5.11 1.62 -24.74
C LEU A 112 4.35 0.32 -25.00
N GLU A 113 4.16 -0.05 -26.27
CA GLU A 113 3.50 -1.29 -26.66
C GLU A 113 4.24 -2.53 -26.14
N LYS A 114 5.58 -2.54 -26.24
CA LYS A 114 6.42 -3.59 -25.65
C LYS A 114 6.27 -3.68 -24.13
N MET A 115 6.26 -2.55 -23.44
CA MET A 115 6.06 -2.51 -21.99
C MET A 115 4.65 -2.98 -21.59
N GLU A 116 3.62 -2.69 -22.39
CA GLU A 116 2.26 -3.17 -22.14
C GLU A 116 2.16 -4.69 -22.35
N ALA A 117 2.80 -5.24 -23.38
CA ALA A 117 2.88 -6.69 -23.57
C ALA A 117 3.61 -7.39 -22.40
N MET A 118 4.73 -6.84 -21.93
CA MET A 118 5.44 -7.36 -20.75
C MET A 118 4.57 -7.31 -19.48
N LYS A 119 3.75 -6.26 -19.34
CA LYS A 119 2.86 -6.09 -18.20
C LYS A 119 1.81 -7.20 -18.14
N ASP A 120 1.25 -7.58 -19.27
CA ASP A 120 0.27 -8.67 -19.32
C ASP A 120 0.94 -10.03 -19.08
N GLY A 121 2.17 -10.24 -19.56
CA GLY A 121 2.98 -11.42 -19.20
C GLY A 121 3.22 -11.55 -17.69
N LEU A 122 3.64 -10.46 -17.02
CA LEU A 122 3.87 -10.45 -15.57
C LEU A 122 2.57 -10.67 -14.78
N ARG A 123 1.43 -10.17 -15.28
CA ARG A 123 0.12 -10.42 -14.66
C ARG A 123 -0.26 -11.90 -14.72
N THR A 124 -0.06 -12.55 -15.86
CA THR A 124 -0.28 -13.99 -16.01
C THR A 124 0.63 -14.77 -15.06
N GLN A 125 1.93 -14.43 -14.99
CA GLN A 125 2.85 -15.07 -14.04
C GLN A 125 2.44 -14.89 -12.58
N ILE A 126 1.91 -13.73 -12.20
CA ILE A 126 1.38 -13.50 -10.84
C ILE A 126 0.19 -14.43 -10.58
N VAL A 127 -0.73 -14.56 -11.53
CA VAL A 127 -1.88 -15.47 -11.42
C VAL A 127 -1.39 -16.91 -11.26
N ASP A 128 -0.50 -17.36 -12.14
CA ASP A 128 0.06 -18.71 -12.10
C ASP A 128 0.75 -19.00 -10.76
N LEU A 129 1.63 -18.11 -10.29
CA LEU A 129 2.29 -18.24 -8.99
C LEU A 129 1.32 -18.19 -7.80
N THR A 130 0.19 -17.49 -7.93
CA THR A 130 -0.81 -17.39 -6.86
C THR A 130 -1.65 -18.67 -6.76
N TYR A 131 -1.98 -19.30 -7.89
CA TYR A 131 -2.86 -20.48 -7.94
C TYR A 131 -2.13 -21.82 -8.12
N ALA A 132 -0.85 -21.83 -8.50
CA ALA A 132 -0.03 -23.06 -8.58
C ALA A 132 0.34 -23.65 -7.22
N THR A 133 0.09 -22.93 -6.13
CA THR A 133 0.40 -23.34 -4.75
C THR A 133 -0.86 -23.77 -3.95
N THR A 134 -2.01 -23.86 -4.63
CA THR A 134 -3.27 -24.41 -4.09
C THR A 134 -3.43 -25.88 -4.48
#